data_AF-A0A2E6VFB0-F1
#
_entry.id   AF-A0A2E6VFB0-F1
#
_cell.length_a   1.000
_cell.length_b   1.000
_cell.length_c   1.000
_cell.angle_alpha   90.00
_cell.angle_beta   90.00
_cell.angle_gamma   90.00
#
_symmetry.space_group_name_H-M   'P 1'
#
loop_
_entity.id
_entity.type
_entity.pdbx_description
1 polymer ?
#
loop_
_entity_poly.entity_id
_entity_poly.type
_entity_poly.pdbx_seq_one_letter_code
_entity_poly.pdbx_strand_id
1 'polypeptide(L)'
;MKNRQFVVFVFLVMAFSVNAIVDTKKDKQDQETVTVIATFDGYDEEDGYAFLVAGEDDEEDEDIMYFYDVAPEALKAVNLKSDDMIGERFQITYKIETYEEEDEYGYKETYEKYTIIKIKKM
;
A
#
# COMPACT_ATOMS: atom_id res chain seq x y z
N MET A 1 -29.97 -64.19 -8.78
CA MET A 1 -29.36 -63.73 -7.51
C MET A 1 -27.95 -63.30 -7.84
N LYS A 2 -27.63 -62.01 -7.64
CA LYS A 2 -26.40 -61.37 -8.17
C LYS A 2 -25.30 -61.47 -7.10
N ASN A 3 -24.32 -62.33 -7.34
CA ASN A 3 -23.14 -62.50 -6.47
C ASN A 3 -22.30 -61.21 -6.51
N ARG A 4 -22.10 -60.57 -5.36
CA ARG A 4 -21.16 -59.46 -5.21
C ARG A 4 -19.96 -59.95 -4.41
N GLN A 5 -18.82 -60.06 -5.09
CA GLN A 5 -17.51 -60.26 -4.47
C GLN A 5 -17.24 -59.09 -3.51
N PHE A 6 -16.95 -59.39 -2.24
CA PHE A 6 -16.37 -58.42 -1.33
C PHE A 6 -14.87 -58.35 -1.60
N VAL A 7 -14.44 -57.22 -2.16
CA VAL A 7 -13.02 -56.89 -2.35
C VAL A 7 -12.46 -56.35 -1.03
N VAL A 8 -11.37 -56.95 -0.56
CA VAL A 8 -10.60 -56.55 0.61
C VAL A 8 -9.82 -55.28 0.28
N PHE A 9 -10.02 -54.20 1.04
CA PHE A 9 -9.20 -52.98 0.93
C PHE A 9 -8.07 -53.03 1.95
N VAL A 10 -6.84 -53.14 1.46
CA VAL A 10 -5.60 -53.00 2.23
C VAL A 10 -5.31 -51.50 2.37
N PHE A 11 -5.29 -51.00 3.61
CA PHE A 11 -4.84 -49.64 3.91
C PHE A 11 -3.31 -49.59 3.91
N LEU A 12 -2.72 -48.93 2.93
CA LEU A 12 -1.30 -48.60 2.89
C LEU A 12 -1.11 -47.24 3.58
N VAL A 13 -0.49 -47.23 4.77
CA VAL A 13 -0.15 -45.98 5.47
C VAL A 13 1.18 -45.47 4.93
N MET A 14 1.16 -44.40 4.14
CA MET A 14 2.38 -43.68 3.78
C MET A 14 2.68 -42.65 4.88
N ALA A 15 3.80 -42.85 5.57
CA ALA A 15 4.35 -41.85 6.49
C ALA A 15 5.08 -40.77 5.67
N PHE A 16 4.54 -39.55 5.66
CA PHE A 16 5.26 -38.37 5.15
C PHE A 16 5.99 -37.70 6.30
N SER A 17 7.32 -37.82 6.33
CA SER A 17 8.17 -37.05 7.21
C SER A 17 8.28 -35.61 6.67
N VAL A 18 7.55 -34.67 7.28
CA VAL A 18 7.64 -33.24 6.96
C VAL A 18 8.88 -32.68 7.66
N ASN A 19 9.97 -32.47 6.92
CA ASN A 19 11.05 -31.57 7.35
C ASN A 19 10.66 -30.16 6.92
N ALA A 20 10.01 -29.40 7.80
CA ALA A 20 9.81 -27.97 7.59
C ALA A 20 11.13 -27.25 7.89
N ILE A 21 11.90 -26.95 6.85
CA ILE A 21 12.98 -25.98 6.90
C ILE A 21 12.31 -24.61 7.00
N VAL A 22 12.41 -23.98 8.17
CA VAL A 22 11.95 -22.60 8.37
C VAL A 22 12.95 -21.68 7.69
N ASP A 23 12.69 -21.34 6.43
CA ASP A 23 13.37 -20.23 5.78
C ASP A 23 12.97 -18.94 6.50
N THR A 24 13.89 -18.39 7.28
CA THR A 24 13.77 -17.05 7.86
C THR A 24 14.00 -16.05 6.73
N LYS A 25 12.96 -15.80 5.94
CA LYS A 25 12.92 -14.61 5.09
C LYS A 25 12.94 -13.41 6.04
N LYS A 26 14.05 -12.67 6.04
CA LYS A 26 14.03 -11.28 6.49
C LYS A 26 13.01 -10.56 5.61
N ASP A 27 11.91 -10.10 6.20
CA ASP A 27 11.01 -9.13 5.57
C ASP A 27 11.85 -7.90 5.20
N LYS A 28 12.30 -7.85 3.95
CA LYS A 28 12.47 -6.57 3.29
C LYS A 28 11.06 -6.19 2.90
N GLN A 29 10.42 -5.36 3.73
CA GLN A 29 9.25 -4.61 3.31
C GLN A 29 9.73 -3.80 2.10
N ASP A 30 9.37 -4.25 0.89
CA ASP A 30 9.71 -3.58 -0.35
C ASP A 30 9.02 -2.21 -0.31
N GLN A 31 9.74 -1.18 0.13
CA GLN A 31 9.25 0.19 0.14
C GLN A 31 9.20 0.68 -1.31
N GLU A 32 8.04 0.51 -1.94
CA GLU A 32 7.81 1.02 -3.28
C GLU A 32 7.82 2.55 -3.26
N THR A 33 8.57 3.13 -4.21
CA THR A 33 8.61 4.58 -4.40
C THR A 33 8.00 4.93 -5.75
N VAL A 34 7.02 5.83 -5.74
CA VAL A 34 6.29 6.26 -6.93
C VAL A 34 6.53 7.75 -7.16
N THR A 35 6.50 8.20 -8.42
CA THR A 35 6.61 9.62 -8.77
C THR A 35 5.43 10.04 -9.63
N VAL A 36 4.77 11.12 -9.22
CA VAL A 36 3.58 11.68 -9.88
C VAL A 36 3.73 13.18 -10.10
N ILE A 37 2.97 13.71 -11.04
CA ILE A 37 2.72 15.15 -11.16
C ILE A 37 1.33 15.40 -10.61
N ALA A 38 1.22 16.32 -9.67
CA ALA A 38 -0.04 16.60 -8.99
C ALA A 38 -0.19 18.08 -8.67
N THR A 39 -1.43 18.54 -8.57
CA THR A 39 -1.77 19.90 -8.15
C THR A 39 -2.12 19.90 -6.67
N PHE A 40 -1.51 20.77 -5.87
CA PHE A 40 -1.81 20.84 -4.44
C PHE A 40 -3.20 21.45 -4.21
N ASP A 41 -4.06 20.74 -3.49
CA ASP A 41 -5.44 21.16 -3.24
C ASP A 41 -5.63 21.70 -1.81
N GLY A 42 -4.75 21.29 -0.87
CA GLY A 42 -4.74 21.84 0.48
C GLY A 42 -4.23 20.87 1.53
N TYR A 43 -4.33 21.30 2.78
CA TYR A 43 -4.02 20.47 3.94
C TYR A 43 -5.19 20.48 4.92
N ASP A 44 -5.59 19.30 5.37
CA ASP A 44 -6.53 19.09 6.47
C ASP A 44 -5.87 18.27 7.60
N GLU A 45 -6.28 18.49 8.85
CA GLU A 45 -5.69 17.78 10.01
C GLU A 45 -6.11 16.32 10.11
N GLU A 46 -7.28 15.95 9.59
CA GLU A 46 -7.81 14.59 9.58
C GLU A 46 -7.29 13.80 8.37
N ASP A 47 -7.27 14.43 7.19
CA ASP A 47 -6.96 13.74 5.92
C ASP A 47 -5.51 13.93 5.44
N GLY A 48 -4.80 14.96 5.92
CA GLY A 48 -3.42 15.26 5.51
C GLY A 48 -3.33 16.17 4.29
N TYR A 49 -2.29 15.99 3.47
CA TYR A 49 -2.02 16.83 2.30
C TYR A 49 -2.71 16.28 1.06
N ALA A 50 -3.69 17.01 0.53
CA ALA A 50 -4.47 16.63 -0.65
C ALA A 50 -3.82 17.10 -1.94
N PHE A 51 -3.75 16.21 -2.93
CA PHE A 51 -3.27 16.53 -4.26
C PHE A 51 -4.17 15.91 -5.33
N LEU A 52 -4.49 16.70 -6.35
CA LEU A 52 -5.17 16.25 -7.55
C LEU A 52 -4.14 15.60 -8.48
N VAL A 53 -4.28 14.29 -8.69
CA VAL A 53 -3.48 13.49 -9.63
C VAL A 53 -4.35 13.15 -10.83
N ALA A 54 -3.76 13.04 -12.02
CA ALA A 54 -4.48 12.52 -13.18
C ALA A 54 -4.93 11.08 -12.88
N GLY A 55 -6.19 10.78 -13.16
CA GLY A 55 -6.79 9.48 -12.94
C GLY A 55 -6.10 8.40 -13.78
N GLU A 56 -6.15 7.15 -13.32
CA GLU A 56 -5.52 6.02 -14.01
C GLU A 56 -6.22 5.67 -15.34
N ASP A 57 -7.52 5.99 -15.46
CA ASP A 57 -8.38 5.58 -16.57
C ASP A 57 -8.66 6.70 -17.61
N ASP A 58 -8.66 7.98 -17.20
CA ASP A 58 -8.83 9.14 -18.08
C ASP A 58 -7.95 10.31 -17.60
N GLU A 59 -7.17 10.89 -18.51
CA GLU A 59 -6.32 12.06 -18.20
C GLU A 59 -7.14 13.34 -17.93
N GLU A 60 -8.43 13.34 -18.28
CA GLU A 60 -9.38 14.41 -17.95
C GLU A 60 -10.04 14.24 -16.56
N ASP A 61 -9.98 13.05 -15.97
CA ASP A 61 -10.44 12.80 -14.61
C ASP A 61 -9.31 13.06 -13.61
N GLU A 62 -9.61 13.76 -12.52
CA GLU A 62 -8.66 14.04 -11.44
C GLU A 62 -9.07 13.27 -10.18
N ASP A 63 -8.18 12.43 -9.68
CA ASP A 63 -8.34 11.74 -8.39
C ASP A 63 -7.66 12.55 -7.28
N ILE A 64 -8.26 12.58 -6.09
CA ILE A 64 -7.63 13.17 -4.91
C ILE A 64 -6.79 12.09 -4.21
N MET A 65 -5.49 12.32 -4.14
CA MET A 65 -4.56 11.52 -3.35
C MET A 65 -4.15 12.27 -2.07
N TYR A 66 -4.24 11.59 -0.93
CA TYR A 66 -3.87 12.12 0.38
C TYR A 66 -2.50 11.61 0.83
N PHE A 67 -1.61 12.53 1.19
CA PHE A 67 -0.34 12.20 1.84
C PHE A 67 -0.41 12.53 3.32
N TYR A 68 -0.20 11.52 4.17
CA TYR A 68 -0.27 11.69 5.62
C TYR A 68 0.98 12.35 6.18
N ASP A 69 2.14 12.07 5.59
CA ASP A 69 3.42 12.56 6.07
C ASP A 69 4.26 13.20 4.95
N VAL A 70 5.14 14.12 5.36
CA VAL A 70 6.16 14.72 4.49
C VAL A 70 7.51 14.62 5.18
N ALA A 71 8.48 14.03 4.50
CA ALA A 71 9.84 13.89 5.01
C ALA A 71 10.47 15.27 5.32
N PRO A 72 11.28 15.39 6.38
CA PRO A 72 11.91 16.66 6.75
C PRO A 72 12.71 17.33 5.62
N GLU A 73 13.31 16.54 4.72
CA GLU A 73 14.03 17.01 3.56
C GLU A 73 13.11 17.67 2.53
N ALA A 74 11.91 17.12 2.31
CA ALA A 74 10.91 17.66 1.40
C ALA A 74 10.29 18.95 1.96
N LEU A 75 10.07 19.04 3.28
CA LEU A 75 9.57 20.25 3.95
C LEU A 75 10.51 21.45 3.81
N LYS A 76 11.82 21.22 3.62
CA LYS A 76 12.78 22.31 3.38
C LYS A 76 12.66 22.91 1.98
N ALA A 77 12.10 22.15 1.03
CA ALA A 77 11.98 22.59 -0.36
C ALA A 77 10.71 23.42 -0.60
N VAL A 78 9.61 23.10 0.09
CA VAL A 78 8.29 23.72 -0.13
C VAL A 78 7.54 23.83 1.20
N ASN A 79 6.89 24.97 1.44
CA ASN A 79 6.01 25.16 2.60
C ASN A 79 4.55 24.81 2.24
N LEU A 80 4.21 23.53 2.22
CA LEU A 80 2.85 23.05 1.90
C LEU A 80 1.78 23.45 2.94
N LYS A 81 2.14 24.08 4.05
CA LYS A 81 1.18 24.64 5.02
C LYS A 81 0.71 26.06 4.65
N SER A 82 1.24 26.63 3.57
CA SER A 82 0.89 27.97 3.11
C SER A 82 -0.20 27.88 2.04
N ASP A 83 -1.26 28.67 2.19
CA ASP A 83 -2.34 28.78 1.20
C ASP A 83 -1.84 29.25 -0.17
N ASP A 84 -0.71 29.96 -0.23
CA ASP A 84 -0.05 30.37 -1.47
C ASP A 84 0.37 29.18 -2.37
N MET A 85 0.44 27.97 -1.82
CA MET A 85 0.77 26.76 -2.58
C MET A 85 -0.46 26.11 -3.22
N ILE A 86 -1.69 26.48 -2.82
CA ILE A 86 -2.91 25.87 -3.36
C ILE A 86 -3.04 26.20 -4.86
N GLY A 87 -3.33 25.19 -5.66
CA GLY A 87 -3.39 25.27 -7.12
C GLY A 87 -2.02 25.18 -7.83
N GLU A 88 -0.92 25.13 -7.08
CA GLU A 88 0.42 24.98 -7.66
C GLU A 88 0.71 23.52 -8.02
N ARG A 89 1.46 23.31 -9.11
CA ARG A 89 1.83 21.97 -9.59
C ARG A 89 3.18 21.53 -9.08
N PHE A 90 3.26 20.26 -8.70
CA PHE A 90 4.46 19.66 -8.13
C PHE A 90 4.77 18.33 -8.80
N GLN A 91 6.06 18.05 -8.95
CA GLN A 91 6.55 16.68 -9.09
C GLN A 91 6.82 16.11 -7.70
N ILE A 92 6.11 15.05 -7.35
CA ILE A 92 6.11 14.42 -6.03
C ILE A 92 6.69 13.02 -6.16
N THR A 93 7.67 12.68 -5.34
CA THR A 93 8.09 11.30 -5.12
C THR A 93 7.70 10.90 -3.70
N TYR A 94 7.00 9.77 -3.56
CA TYR A 94 6.50 9.28 -2.27
C TYR A 94 6.85 7.82 -2.06
N LYS A 95 6.85 7.39 -0.79
CA LYS A 95 6.89 5.98 -0.39
C LYS A 95 5.50 5.51 0.00
N ILE A 96 5.24 4.23 -0.24
CA ILE A 96 4.05 3.52 0.22
C ILE A 96 4.44 2.63 1.40
N GLU A 97 3.78 2.78 2.54
CA GLU A 97 3.91 1.88 3.68
C GLU A 97 2.59 1.15 3.90
N THR A 98 2.57 -0.15 3.55
CA THR A 98 1.45 -1.04 3.80
C THR A 98 1.54 -1.64 5.20
N TYR A 99 0.44 -1.63 5.96
CA TYR A 99 0.36 -2.21 7.31
C TYR A 99 -1.01 -2.88 7.52
N GLU A 100 -1.06 -3.81 8.46
CA GLU A 100 -2.30 -4.50 8.86
C GLU A 100 -2.75 -3.99 10.23
N GLU A 101 -4.03 -3.70 10.36
CA GLU A 101 -4.68 -3.50 11.67
C GLU A 101 -5.72 -4.60 11.90
N GLU A 102 -5.80 -5.12 13.11
CA GLU A 102 -6.78 -6.13 13.50
C GLU A 102 -7.95 -5.46 14.22
N ASP A 103 -9.17 -5.74 13.75
CA ASP A 103 -10.39 -5.20 14.34
C ASP A 103 -10.79 -5.91 15.65
N GLU A 104 -11.89 -5.46 16.26
CA GLU A 104 -12.39 -6.04 17.52
C GLU A 104 -12.84 -7.52 17.42
N TYR A 105 -12.98 -8.06 16.21
CA TYR A 105 -13.39 -9.43 15.92
C TYR A 105 -12.23 -10.32 15.43
N GLY A 106 -11.00 -9.78 15.34
CA GLY A 106 -9.83 -10.52 14.88
C GLY A 106 -9.66 -10.56 13.35
N TYR A 107 -10.40 -9.74 12.60
CA TYR A 107 -10.18 -9.58 11.16
C TYR A 107 -9.09 -8.55 10.92
N LYS A 108 -8.14 -8.92 10.05
CA LYS A 108 -7.09 -8.01 9.63
C LYS A 108 -7.49 -7.25 8.38
N GLU A 109 -7.40 -5.94 8.46
CA GLU A 109 -7.56 -5.03 7.33
C GLU A 109 -6.20 -4.46 6.93
N THR A 110 -5.97 -4.35 5.63
CA THR A 110 -4.74 -3.80 5.07
C THR A 110 -4.95 -2.34 4.73
N TYR A 111 -4.05 -1.50 5.21
CA TYR A 111 -4.04 -0.06 5.01
C TYR A 111 -2.75 0.38 4.35
N GLU A 112 -2.80 1.53 3.67
CA GLU A 112 -1.64 2.14 3.03
C GLU A 112 -1.44 3.55 3.57
N LYS A 113 -0.17 3.88 3.81
CA LYS A 113 0.24 5.21 4.22
C LYS A 113 1.21 5.79 3.21
N TYR A 114 0.84 6.92 2.63
CA TYR A 114 1.67 7.63 1.67
C TYR A 114 2.48 8.73 2.35
N THR A 115 3.79 8.72 2.12
CA THR A 115 4.71 9.74 2.65
C THR A 115 5.49 10.41 1.52
N ILE A 116 5.40 11.74 1.39
CA ILE A 116 6.19 12.50 0.43
C ILE A 116 7.66 12.49 0.87
N ILE A 117 8.56 11.94 0.06
CA ILE A 117 10.00 11.91 0.33
C ILE A 117 10.78 12.94 -0.48
N LYS A 118 10.22 13.41 -1.59
CA LYS A 118 10.79 14.49 -2.41
C LYS A 118 9.67 15.26 -3.08
N ILE A 119 9.80 16.58 -3.11
CA ILE A 119 8.85 17.46 -3.79
C ILE A 119 9.60 18.57 -4.52
N LYS A 120 9.10 18.94 -5.70
CA LYS A 120 9.64 20.03 -6.50
C LYS A 120 8.50 20.77 -7.19
N LYS A 121 8.40 22.08 -6.97
CA LYS A 121 7.47 22.96 -7.72
C LYS A 121 7.86 22.97 -9.21
N MET A 122 6.87 22.86 -10.08
CA MET A 122 7.04 22.85 -11.55
C MET A 122 7.07 24.24 -12.16
#